data_AF-A0AAW1SI44-F1
#
_entry.id   AF-A0AAW1SI44-F1
#
_cell.length_a   1.000
_cell.length_b   1.000
_cell.length_c   1.000
_cell.angle_alpha   90.00
_cell.angle_beta   90.00
_cell.angle_gamma   90.00
#
_symmetry.space_group_name_H-M   'P 1'
#
loop_
_entity.id
_entity.type
_entity.pdbx_description
1 polymer ?
#
loop_
_entity_poly.entity_id
_entity_poly.type
_entity_poly.pdbx_seq_one_letter_code
_entity_poly.pdbx_strand_id
1 'polypeptide(L)'
;MAICCTPVSDIIVCAAADDTAAEAAERSIPEAPVTDAPLVAEALTARPSEGEACGAAIKKPGIDTGAPTLAYMGWCMAAPTLIYQHAFPLAKKRSPARMAWLATHLALCVLAGLPQVAQRIAPALSVVLGALDAGDSRAAASAYLELTASNFAGWLLLFLGVFHSGLDLAAEATRFADREVYKRAQAWWDAATLRQFWGLWNKLAHHWLLRTVCTPAASLR
;
A
#
# COMPACT_ATOMS: atom_id res chain seq x y z
N MET A 1 -15.00 8.10 53.44
CA MET A 1 -14.11 7.93 52.26
C MET A 1 -15.01 7.59 51.08
N ALA A 2 -15.53 8.61 50.41
CA ALA A 2 -16.55 8.47 49.38
C ALA A 2 -15.89 8.09 48.05
N ILE A 3 -16.17 6.88 47.58
CA ILE A 3 -15.81 6.40 46.25
C ILE A 3 -16.79 7.07 45.29
N CYS A 4 -16.33 8.08 44.55
CA CYS A 4 -17.14 8.72 43.52
C CYS A 4 -17.20 7.77 42.32
N CYS A 5 -18.32 7.05 42.18
CA CYS A 5 -18.71 6.38 40.94
C CYS A 5 -18.97 7.45 39.88
N THR A 6 -18.04 7.64 38.94
CA THR A 6 -18.35 8.36 37.69
C THR A 6 -18.96 7.37 36.69
N PRO A 7 -20.18 7.60 36.19
CA PRO A 7 -20.84 6.73 35.23
C PRO A 7 -20.17 6.78 33.85
N VAL A 8 -20.25 5.66 33.12
CA VAL A 8 -19.72 5.46 31.75
C VAL A 8 -20.17 6.54 30.76
N SER A 9 -21.25 7.26 31.04
CA SER A 9 -21.71 8.41 30.26
C SER A 9 -20.72 9.57 30.20
N ASP A 10 -19.90 9.80 31.23
CA ASP A 10 -18.96 10.94 31.27
C ASP A 10 -17.71 10.70 30.40
N ILE A 11 -17.33 9.43 30.18
CA ILE A 11 -16.21 9.06 29.30
C ILE A 11 -16.60 9.30 27.82
N ILE A 12 -17.85 9.03 27.46
CA ILE A 12 -18.36 9.26 26.10
C ILE A 12 -18.46 10.75 25.79
N VAL A 13 -18.83 11.58 26.77
CA VAL A 13 -18.91 13.04 26.59
C VAL A 13 -17.53 13.69 26.47
N CYS A 14 -16.53 13.22 27.23
CA CYS A 14 -15.15 13.70 27.07
C CYS A 14 -14.54 13.30 25.71
N ALA A 15 -14.81 12.09 25.20
CA ALA A 15 -14.37 11.69 23.86
C ALA A 15 -15.01 12.54 22.74
N ALA A 16 -16.30 12.84 22.85
CA ALA A 16 -16.99 13.71 21.88
C ALA A 16 -16.52 15.18 21.91
N ALA A 17 -16.08 15.67 23.07
CA ALA A 17 -15.50 17.02 23.20
C ALA A 17 -14.11 17.11 22.54
N ASP A 18 -13.30 16.05 22.65
CA ASP A 18 -12.01 15.95 21.96
C ASP A 18 -12.16 15.80 20.44
N ASP A 19 -13.20 15.10 19.98
CA ASP A 19 -13.54 15.00 18.55
C ASP A 19 -13.87 16.38 17.95
N THR A 20 -14.56 17.24 18.70
CA THR A 20 -14.90 18.60 18.24
C THR A 20 -13.67 19.51 18.16
N ALA A 21 -12.69 19.33 19.05
CA ALA A 21 -11.42 20.04 19.05
C ALA A 21 -10.47 19.54 17.95
N ALA A 22 -10.47 18.24 17.66
CA ALA A 22 -9.76 17.63 16.54
C ALA A 22 -10.33 18.09 15.19
N GLU A 23 -11.65 18.16 15.06
CA GLU A 23 -12.34 18.65 13.86
C GLU A 23 -12.08 20.16 13.63
N ALA A 24 -12.00 20.96 14.70
CA ALA A 24 -11.62 22.36 14.64
C ALA A 24 -10.13 22.57 14.27
N ALA A 25 -9.25 21.68 14.74
CA ALA A 25 -7.83 21.70 14.38
C ALA A 25 -7.62 21.29 12.91
N GLU A 26 -8.35 20.29 12.41
CA GLU A 26 -8.30 19.87 11.00
C GLU A 26 -8.80 20.96 10.04
N ARG A 27 -9.81 21.74 10.47
CA ARG A 27 -10.33 22.90 9.71
C ARG A 27 -9.37 24.09 9.64
N SER A 28 -8.34 24.13 10.50
CA SER A 28 -7.37 25.23 10.59
C SER A 28 -6.09 25.00 9.78
N ILE A 29 -5.93 23.82 9.18
CA ILE A 29 -4.80 23.54 8.28
C ILE A 29 -5.05 24.35 7.00
N PRO A 30 -4.17 25.28 6.62
CA PRO A 30 -4.33 26.01 5.37
C PRO A 30 -4.33 24.99 4.23
N GLU A 31 -5.47 24.86 3.55
CA GLU A 31 -5.63 24.03 2.37
C GLU A 31 -4.75 24.68 1.28
N ALA A 32 -3.51 24.21 1.18
CA ALA A 32 -2.62 24.57 0.08
C ALA A 32 -3.37 24.26 -1.23
N PRO A 33 -3.29 25.13 -2.25
CA PRO A 33 -4.09 24.98 -3.46
C PRO A 33 -3.92 23.57 -4.01
N VAL A 34 -5.01 22.80 -3.89
CA VAL A 34 -5.13 21.42 -4.32
C VAL A 34 -5.09 21.46 -5.84
N THR A 35 -3.88 21.54 -6.36
CA THR A 35 -3.65 21.32 -7.78
C THR A 35 -3.73 19.81 -7.92
N ASP A 36 -4.93 19.28 -8.17
CA ASP A 36 -5.19 17.86 -8.49
C ASP A 36 -4.56 17.46 -9.83
N ALA A 37 -4.29 18.46 -10.66
CA ALA A 37 -3.82 18.30 -12.03
C ALA A 37 -2.54 17.47 -12.16
N PRO A 38 -1.45 17.63 -11.40
CA PRO A 38 -0.20 16.91 -11.66
C PRO A 38 -0.25 15.44 -11.21
N LEU A 39 -0.93 15.09 -10.12
CA LEU A 39 -0.99 13.70 -9.61
C LEU A 39 -2.01 12.85 -10.37
N VAL A 40 -3.17 13.44 -10.67
CA VAL A 40 -4.22 12.81 -11.48
C VAL A 40 -3.81 12.80 -12.96
N ALA A 41 -3.22 13.89 -13.49
CA ALA A 41 -2.64 13.84 -14.83
C ALA A 41 -1.48 12.85 -14.86
N GLU A 42 -0.54 12.81 -13.91
CA GLU A 42 0.51 11.77 -13.91
C GLU A 42 -0.08 10.35 -13.88
N ALA A 43 -1.18 10.10 -13.17
CA ALA A 43 -1.84 8.80 -13.20
C ALA A 43 -2.56 8.47 -14.52
N LEU A 44 -3.18 9.47 -15.14
CA LEU A 44 -3.90 9.35 -16.43
C LEU A 44 -2.96 9.42 -17.64
N THR A 45 -1.86 10.15 -17.53
CA THR A 45 -0.81 10.43 -18.52
C THR A 45 0.50 9.74 -18.21
N ALA A 46 0.54 8.80 -17.25
CA ALA A 46 1.63 7.83 -17.10
C ALA A 46 1.74 7.07 -18.43
N ARG A 47 2.44 7.70 -19.37
CA ARG A 47 3.20 7.04 -20.41
C ARG A 47 4.36 6.37 -19.68
N PRO A 48 4.75 5.17 -20.11
CA PRO A 48 5.91 4.51 -19.53
C PRO A 48 7.08 5.49 -19.59
N SER A 49 7.82 5.61 -18.49
CA SER A 49 9.00 6.46 -18.50
C SER A 49 9.95 5.99 -19.61
N GLU A 50 10.51 6.94 -20.35
CA GLU A 50 11.55 6.70 -21.36
C GLU A 50 12.90 6.33 -20.68
N GLY A 51 12.84 5.66 -19.53
CA GLY A 51 14.00 5.17 -18.80
C GLY A 51 14.44 3.82 -19.35
N GLU A 52 15.53 3.82 -20.12
CA GLU A 52 16.28 2.62 -20.54
C GLU A 52 15.45 1.51 -21.22
N ALA A 53 14.37 1.88 -21.90
CA ALA A 53 13.63 0.98 -22.78
C ALA A 53 14.52 0.61 -23.98
N CYS A 54 15.19 -0.54 -23.93
CA CYS A 54 15.73 -1.15 -25.12
C CYS A 54 14.56 -1.40 -26.09
N GLY A 55 14.71 -1.00 -27.36
CA GLY A 55 13.74 -1.23 -28.44
C GLY A 55 13.41 -2.70 -28.76
N ALA A 56 13.65 -3.62 -27.82
CA ALA A 56 13.12 -4.98 -27.83
C ALA A 56 11.78 -5.00 -27.09
N ALA A 57 10.75 -4.43 -27.70
CA ALA A 57 9.39 -4.84 -27.40
C ALA A 57 9.28 -6.34 -27.70
N ILE A 58 8.59 -7.13 -26.86
CA ILE A 58 7.96 -8.37 -27.39
C ILE A 58 7.23 -7.89 -28.64
N LYS A 59 7.57 -8.46 -29.82
CA LYS A 59 6.90 -8.17 -31.11
C LYS A 59 5.44 -7.92 -30.80
N LYS A 60 4.95 -6.68 -31.02
CA LYS A 60 3.58 -6.24 -30.71
C LYS A 60 2.62 -7.41 -30.90
N PRO A 61 2.24 -8.14 -29.84
CA PRO A 61 1.38 -9.29 -30.04
C PRO A 61 -0.02 -8.70 -30.18
N GLY A 62 -0.44 -8.50 -31.43
CA GLY A 62 -1.83 -8.16 -31.75
C GLY A 62 -2.11 -6.77 -32.32
N ILE A 63 -1.13 -5.89 -32.58
CA ILE A 63 -1.45 -4.67 -33.36
C ILE A 63 -1.72 -5.00 -34.83
N ASP A 64 -1.06 -6.02 -35.36
CA ASP A 64 -1.21 -6.42 -36.77
C ASP A 64 -2.42 -7.36 -37.00
N THR A 65 -3.04 -7.89 -35.93
CA THR A 65 -4.12 -8.90 -36.00
C THR A 65 -5.38 -8.57 -35.19
N GLY A 66 -5.42 -7.47 -34.43
CA GLY A 66 -6.61 -6.99 -33.72
C GLY A 66 -7.07 -7.85 -32.53
N ALA A 67 -6.46 -9.01 -32.26
CA ALA A 67 -6.83 -9.91 -31.18
C ALA A 67 -5.64 -10.19 -30.24
N PRO A 68 -5.82 -10.06 -28.91
CA PRO A 68 -4.79 -10.42 -27.95
C PRO A 68 -4.60 -11.94 -27.95
N THR A 69 -3.36 -12.40 -28.11
CA THR A 69 -3.04 -13.83 -28.00
C THR A 69 -3.21 -14.28 -26.55
N LEU A 70 -3.82 -15.44 -26.32
CA LEU A 70 -3.98 -16.03 -24.96
C LEU A 70 -2.65 -16.10 -24.19
N ALA A 71 -1.54 -16.33 -24.88
CA ALA A 71 -0.19 -16.32 -24.30
C ALA A 71 0.19 -14.96 -23.71
N TYR A 72 -0.17 -13.85 -24.37
CA TYR A 72 0.09 -12.50 -23.87
C TYR A 72 -0.81 -12.19 -22.66
N MET A 73 -2.07 -12.60 -22.72
CA MET A 73 -3.00 -12.45 -21.59
C MET A 73 -2.54 -13.25 -20.37
N GLY A 74 -2.04 -14.47 -20.58
CA GLY A 74 -1.38 -15.28 -19.54
C GLY A 74 -0.15 -14.60 -18.94
N TRP A 75 0.66 -13.96 -19.77
CA TRP A 75 1.80 -13.17 -19.29
C TRP A 75 1.35 -11.92 -18.50
N CYS A 76 0.32 -11.20 -18.95
CA CYS A 76 -0.23 -10.04 -18.24
C CYS A 76 -0.80 -10.41 -16.86
N MET A 77 -1.41 -11.59 -16.71
CA MET A 77 -1.88 -12.08 -15.40
C MET A 77 -0.73 -12.38 -14.43
N ALA A 78 0.45 -12.74 -14.95
CA ALA A 78 1.64 -12.98 -14.15
C ALA A 78 2.46 -11.70 -13.90
N ALA A 79 2.27 -10.67 -14.73
CA ALA A 79 2.94 -9.39 -14.57
C ALA A 79 2.41 -8.68 -13.32
N PRO A 80 3.28 -8.00 -12.55
CA PRO A 80 2.84 -7.18 -11.44
C PRO A 80 2.22 -5.90 -12.00
N THR A 81 1.01 -5.98 -12.56
CA THR A 81 0.24 -4.84 -13.08
C THR A 81 -1.24 -5.15 -12.96
N LEU A 82 -2.03 -4.19 -12.49
CA LEU A 82 -3.49 -4.32 -12.43
C LEU A 82 -4.21 -3.80 -13.68
N ILE A 83 -3.49 -3.09 -14.56
CA ILE A 83 -4.06 -2.47 -15.76
C ILE A 83 -3.54 -3.25 -16.96
N TYR A 84 -4.45 -3.66 -17.85
CA TYR A 84 -4.06 -4.24 -19.12
C TYR A 84 -3.65 -3.13 -20.11
N GLN A 85 -2.52 -3.32 -20.78
CA GLN A 85 -2.09 -2.48 -21.91
C GLN A 85 -1.67 -3.41 -23.06
N HIS A 86 -1.82 -2.94 -24.30
CA HIS A 86 -1.47 -3.73 -25.49
C HIS A 86 0.04 -3.89 -25.70
N ALA A 87 0.85 -2.99 -25.13
CA ALA A 87 2.29 -3.06 -25.21
C ALA A 87 2.90 -2.50 -23.93
N PHE A 88 3.67 -3.35 -23.23
CA PHE A 88 4.47 -2.94 -22.08
C PHE A 88 5.95 -2.88 -22.45
N PRO A 89 6.70 -1.90 -21.92
CA PRO A 89 8.15 -1.90 -22.07
C PRO A 89 8.75 -3.09 -21.31
N LEU A 90 9.71 -3.77 -21.94
CA LEU A 90 10.34 -4.98 -21.40
C LEU A 90 11.83 -4.77 -21.18
N ALA A 91 12.33 -5.37 -20.11
CA ALA A 91 13.75 -5.33 -19.79
C ALA A 91 14.54 -6.20 -20.77
N LYS A 92 15.66 -5.66 -21.28
CA LYS A 92 16.52 -6.30 -22.29
C LYS A 92 17.10 -7.64 -21.82
N LYS A 93 17.41 -7.75 -20.52
CA LYS A 93 18.07 -8.92 -19.92
C LYS A 93 17.39 -9.25 -18.58
N ARG A 94 17.33 -10.55 -18.27
CA ARG A 94 17.07 -11.03 -16.91
C ARG A 94 18.39 -11.08 -16.16
N SER A 95 18.43 -10.49 -14.98
CA SER A 95 19.61 -10.52 -14.11
C SER A 95 19.37 -11.53 -12.97
N PRO A 96 19.86 -12.79 -13.09
CA PRO A 96 19.62 -13.80 -12.07
C PRO A 96 20.22 -13.42 -10.71
N ALA A 97 21.32 -12.66 -10.71
CA ALA A 97 21.91 -12.11 -9.50
C ALA A 97 20.96 -11.15 -8.75
N ARG A 98 20.27 -10.26 -9.47
CA ARG A 98 19.28 -9.36 -8.87
C ARG A 98 18.07 -10.14 -8.37
N MET A 99 17.62 -11.12 -9.14
CA MET A 99 16.50 -11.99 -8.76
C MET A 99 16.82 -12.76 -7.47
N ALA A 100 18.03 -13.33 -7.35
CA ALA A 100 18.50 -13.99 -6.14
C ALA A 100 18.59 -13.00 -4.96
N TRP A 101 19.12 -11.80 -5.18
CA TRP A 101 19.20 -10.75 -4.16
C TRP A 101 17.81 -10.34 -3.65
N LEU A 102 16.84 -10.11 -4.54
CA LEU A 102 15.45 -9.80 -4.20
C LEU A 102 14.76 -10.95 -3.47
N ALA A 103 14.99 -12.19 -3.92
CA ALA A 103 14.45 -13.39 -3.28
C ALA A 103 15.00 -13.56 -1.85
N THR A 104 16.29 -13.28 -1.63
CA THR A 104 16.87 -13.27 -0.28
C THR A 104 16.22 -12.21 0.61
N HIS A 105 15.97 -11.00 0.11
CA HIS A 105 15.28 -9.95 0.89
C HIS A 105 13.85 -10.35 1.25
N LEU A 106 13.12 -10.93 0.29
CA LEU A 106 11.78 -11.46 0.54
C LEU A 106 11.82 -12.58 1.60
N ALA A 107 12.75 -13.52 1.47
CA ALA A 107 12.93 -14.59 2.44
C ALA A 107 13.26 -14.05 3.84
N LEU A 108 14.14 -13.05 3.94
CA LEU A 108 14.46 -12.39 5.21
C LEU A 108 13.24 -11.70 5.82
N CYS A 109 12.41 -11.01 5.03
CA CYS A 109 11.16 -10.41 5.52
C CYS A 109 10.20 -11.48 6.04
N VAL A 110 10.04 -12.61 5.34
CA VAL A 110 9.17 -13.70 5.81
C VAL A 110 9.72 -14.35 7.09
N LEU A 111 11.02 -14.67 7.11
CA LEU A 111 11.69 -15.29 8.26
C LEU A 111 11.70 -14.37 9.49
N ALA A 112 11.76 -13.06 9.31
CA ALA A 112 11.62 -12.09 10.39
C ALA A 112 10.15 -11.87 10.81
N GLY A 113 9.20 -12.03 9.90
CA GLY A 113 7.77 -11.78 10.17
C GLY A 113 7.08 -12.90 10.95
N LEU A 114 7.39 -14.15 10.63
CA LEU A 114 6.83 -15.32 11.33
C LEU A 114 7.05 -15.29 12.86
N PRO A 115 8.27 -15.05 13.38
CA PRO A 115 8.47 -14.95 14.83
C PRO A 115 7.84 -13.70 15.44
N GLN A 116 7.68 -12.58 14.72
CA GLN A 116 6.93 -11.41 15.24
C GLN A 116 5.51 -11.80 15.61
N VAL A 117 4.83 -12.56 14.73
CA VAL A 117 3.47 -13.02 14.98
C VAL A 117 3.44 -13.98 16.18
N ALA A 118 4.32 -14.98 16.18
CA ALA A 118 4.32 -16.02 17.21
C ALA A 118 4.76 -15.52 18.60
N GLN A 119 5.74 -14.63 18.66
CA GLN A 119 6.38 -14.21 19.92
C GLN A 119 5.90 -12.87 20.46
N ARG A 120 5.33 -12.00 19.63
CA ARG A 120 4.88 -10.66 20.07
C ARG A 120 3.38 -10.48 19.93
N ILE A 121 2.84 -10.69 18.74
CA ILE A 121 1.41 -10.42 18.46
C ILE A 121 0.51 -11.42 19.18
N ALA A 122 0.78 -12.72 19.07
CA ALA A 122 -0.04 -13.76 19.70
C ALA A 122 -0.12 -13.64 21.25
N PRO A 123 0.98 -13.48 22.00
CA PRO A 123 0.89 -13.29 23.44
C PRO A 123 0.35 -11.93 23.86
N ALA A 124 0.64 -10.85 23.12
CA ALA A 124 0.04 -9.55 23.43
C ALA A 124 -1.49 -9.59 23.26
N LEU A 125 -1.99 -10.31 22.25
CA LEU A 125 -3.42 -10.49 22.04
C LEU A 125 -4.10 -11.25 23.20
N SER A 126 -3.48 -12.30 23.73
CA SER A 126 -4.06 -13.03 24.86
C SER A 126 -4.12 -12.19 26.14
N VAL A 127 -3.13 -11.30 26.35
CA VAL A 127 -3.14 -10.34 27.47
C VAL A 127 -4.28 -9.33 27.32
N VAL A 128 -4.48 -8.77 26.12
CA VAL A 128 -5.60 -7.86 25.83
C VAL A 128 -6.93 -8.53 26.10
N LEU A 129 -7.14 -9.75 25.56
CA LEU A 129 -8.38 -10.49 25.74
C LEU A 129 -8.65 -10.82 27.21
N GLY A 130 -7.63 -11.29 27.94
CA GLY A 130 -7.77 -11.57 29.37
C GLY A 130 -8.11 -10.35 30.22
N ALA A 131 -7.54 -9.18 29.88
CA ALA A 131 -7.86 -7.92 30.56
C ALA A 131 -9.30 -7.44 30.26
N LEU A 132 -9.77 -7.63 29.03
CA LEU A 132 -11.15 -7.33 28.63
C LEU A 132 -12.15 -8.24 29.36
N ASP A 133 -11.87 -9.55 29.43
CA ASP A 133 -12.72 -10.51 30.14
C ASP A 133 -12.78 -10.23 31.65
N ALA A 134 -11.69 -9.71 32.22
CA ALA A 134 -11.63 -9.29 33.63
C ALA A 134 -12.33 -7.94 33.90
N GLY A 135 -12.76 -7.21 32.86
CA GLY A 135 -13.37 -5.88 32.98
C GLY A 135 -12.39 -4.75 33.34
N ASP A 136 -11.07 -5.00 33.26
CA ASP A 136 -10.05 -3.98 33.52
C ASP A 136 -9.71 -3.19 32.26
N SER A 137 -10.47 -2.12 32.03
CA SER A 137 -10.29 -1.22 30.90
C SER A 137 -8.90 -0.56 30.83
N ARG A 138 -8.24 -0.33 31.98
CA ARG A 138 -6.92 0.32 32.00
C ARG A 138 -5.84 -0.67 31.56
N ALA A 139 -5.88 -1.89 32.09
CA ALA A 139 -4.96 -2.96 31.68
C ALA A 139 -5.17 -3.34 30.20
N ALA A 140 -6.43 -3.38 29.74
CA ALA A 140 -6.75 -3.63 28.34
C ALA A 140 -6.18 -2.54 27.42
N ALA A 141 -6.32 -1.26 27.80
CA ALA A 141 -5.79 -0.14 27.01
C ALA A 141 -4.25 -0.17 26.91
N SER A 142 -3.54 -0.41 28.01
CA SER A 142 -2.07 -0.50 27.96
C SER A 142 -1.58 -1.67 27.10
N ALA A 143 -2.20 -2.84 27.24
CA ALA A 143 -1.86 -4.01 26.44
C ALA A 143 -2.20 -3.81 24.95
N TYR A 144 -3.28 -3.10 24.66
CA TYR A 144 -3.68 -2.77 23.30
C TYR A 144 -2.68 -1.82 22.61
N LEU A 145 -2.13 -0.84 23.33
CA LEU A 145 -1.10 0.04 22.79
C LEU A 145 0.19 -0.73 22.44
N GLU A 146 0.62 -1.65 23.30
CA GLU A 146 1.79 -2.51 23.04
C GLU A 146 1.56 -3.46 21.84
N LEU A 147 0.36 -4.03 21.75
CA LEU A 147 -0.07 -4.85 20.62
C LEU A 147 -0.04 -4.02 19.32
N THR A 148 -0.58 -2.80 19.36
CA THR A 148 -0.67 -1.90 18.21
C THR A 148 0.72 -1.57 17.66
N ALA A 149 1.68 -1.21 18.52
CA ALA A 149 3.05 -0.93 18.11
C ALA A 149 3.72 -2.16 17.45
N SER A 150 3.58 -3.34 18.05
CA SER A 150 4.12 -4.59 17.50
C SER A 150 3.44 -4.99 16.19
N ASN A 151 2.13 -4.79 16.08
CA ASN A 151 1.34 -5.05 14.90
C ASN A 151 1.75 -4.14 13.74
N PHE A 152 1.93 -2.83 13.98
CA PHE A 152 2.43 -1.91 12.95
C PHE A 152 3.82 -2.30 12.45
N ALA A 153 4.72 -2.75 13.33
CA ALA A 153 6.03 -3.23 12.92
C ALA A 153 5.95 -4.50 12.03
N GLY A 154 5.11 -5.46 12.41
CA GLY A 154 4.86 -6.66 11.60
C GLY A 154 4.22 -6.34 10.25
N TRP A 155 3.28 -5.41 10.25
CA TRP A 155 2.61 -4.92 9.06
C TRP A 155 3.60 -4.23 8.10
N LEU A 156 4.49 -3.38 8.59
CA LEU A 156 5.54 -2.72 7.78
C LEU A 156 6.51 -3.73 7.16
N LEU A 157 6.86 -4.79 7.91
CA LEU A 157 7.73 -5.85 7.42
C LEU A 157 7.06 -6.67 6.31
N LEU A 158 5.77 -6.98 6.46
CA LEU A 158 4.97 -7.61 5.40
C LEU A 158 4.88 -6.70 4.18
N PHE A 159 4.63 -5.40 4.38
CA PHE A 159 4.55 -4.42 3.32
C PHE A 159 5.86 -4.34 2.52
N LEU A 160 7.00 -4.28 3.21
CA LEU A 160 8.31 -4.31 2.57
C LEU A 160 8.55 -5.64 1.83
N GLY A 161 8.23 -6.77 2.45
CA GLY A 161 8.38 -8.08 1.82
C GLY A 161 7.58 -8.18 0.51
N VAL A 162 6.29 -7.87 0.54
CA VAL A 162 5.38 -8.03 -0.60
C VAL A 162 5.59 -6.94 -1.65
N PHE A 163 5.47 -5.67 -1.27
CA PHE A 163 5.43 -4.56 -2.24
C PHE A 163 6.80 -4.13 -2.73
N HIS A 164 7.85 -4.27 -1.91
CA HIS A 164 9.20 -3.91 -2.33
C HIS A 164 9.90 -5.12 -2.96
N SER A 165 10.11 -6.20 -2.20
CA SER A 165 10.87 -7.35 -2.73
C SER A 165 10.05 -8.26 -3.63
N GLY A 166 8.78 -8.54 -3.28
CA GLY A 166 7.91 -9.45 -4.01
C GLY A 166 7.51 -8.94 -5.39
N LEU A 167 7.05 -7.68 -5.49
CA LEU A 167 6.68 -7.07 -6.77
C LEU A 167 7.91 -6.81 -7.66
N ASP A 168 9.05 -6.40 -7.11
CA ASP A 168 10.29 -6.29 -7.88
C ASP A 168 10.78 -7.65 -8.39
N LEU A 169 10.61 -8.71 -7.60
CA LEU A 169 10.94 -10.07 -8.01
C LEU A 169 10.01 -10.54 -9.14
N ALA A 170 8.70 -10.31 -9.01
CA ALA A 170 7.73 -10.61 -10.06
C ALA A 170 8.01 -9.80 -11.34
N ALA A 171 8.43 -8.53 -11.21
CA ALA A 171 8.81 -7.68 -12.34
C ALA A 171 10.07 -8.21 -13.05
N GLU A 172 11.10 -8.62 -12.30
CA GLU A 172 12.30 -9.21 -12.87
C GLU A 172 12.01 -10.56 -13.56
N ALA A 173 11.16 -11.40 -12.96
CA ALA A 173 10.75 -12.69 -13.53
C ALA A 173 10.01 -12.52 -14.87
N THR A 174 9.05 -11.59 -14.91
CA THR A 174 8.24 -11.28 -16.10
C THR A 174 8.95 -10.37 -17.11
N ARG A 175 10.12 -9.81 -16.76
CA ARG A 175 10.86 -8.79 -17.53
C ARG A 175 10.11 -7.45 -17.65
N PHE A 176 9.25 -7.16 -16.70
CA PHE A 176 8.55 -5.88 -16.65
C PHE A 176 9.56 -4.74 -16.38
N ALA A 177 9.67 -3.79 -17.30
CA ALA A 177 10.63 -2.69 -17.19
C ALA A 177 10.09 -1.47 -16.44
N ASP A 178 8.77 -1.28 -16.42
CA ASP A 178 8.13 -0.11 -15.81
C ASP A 178 8.08 -0.25 -14.27
N ARG A 179 9.23 0.02 -13.64
CA ARG A 179 9.41 -0.10 -12.18
C ARG A 179 9.14 1.21 -11.44
N GLU A 180 8.82 2.29 -12.16
CA GLU A 180 8.63 3.61 -11.55
C GLU A 180 7.38 3.68 -10.67
N VAL A 181 6.35 2.90 -11.01
CA VAL A 181 5.15 2.75 -10.18
C VAL A 181 5.49 2.22 -8.78
N TYR A 182 6.56 1.42 -8.62
CA TYR A 182 6.98 0.86 -7.34
C TYR A 182 8.00 1.71 -6.61
N LYS A 183 9.05 2.16 -7.30
CA LYS A 183 10.12 2.97 -6.70
C LYS A 183 9.59 4.28 -6.11
N ARG A 184 8.59 4.86 -6.76
CA ARG A 184 7.97 6.11 -6.30
C ARG A 184 6.92 5.90 -5.21
N ALA A 185 6.48 4.65 -4.99
CA ALA A 185 5.63 4.33 -3.85
C ALA A 185 6.40 4.56 -2.54
N GLN A 186 7.72 4.36 -2.51
CA GLN A 186 8.55 4.56 -1.31
C GLN A 186 8.56 5.99 -0.75
N ALA A 187 7.97 6.99 -1.42
CA ALA A 187 7.79 8.34 -0.89
C ALA A 187 6.53 8.50 -0.01
N TRP A 188 5.73 7.43 0.21
CA TRP A 188 4.48 7.55 0.97
C TRP A 188 4.68 7.97 2.44
N TRP A 189 5.84 7.72 3.03
CA TRP A 189 6.15 8.13 4.40
C TRP A 189 6.50 9.62 4.52
N ASP A 190 6.82 10.28 3.41
CA ASP A 190 7.12 11.72 3.31
C ASP A 190 5.90 12.52 2.80
N ALA A 191 4.71 11.89 2.76
CA ALA A 191 3.49 12.56 2.31
C ALA A 191 3.06 13.63 3.31
N ALA A 192 2.92 14.88 2.83
CA ALA A 192 2.52 16.01 3.67
C ALA A 192 1.01 16.04 4.01
N THR A 193 0.19 15.29 3.26
CA THR A 193 -1.26 15.25 3.45
C THR A 193 -1.80 13.83 3.34
N LEU A 194 -2.92 13.55 4.03
CA LEU A 194 -3.58 12.25 3.98
C LEU A 194 -4.01 11.85 2.56
N ARG A 195 -4.43 12.83 1.75
CA ARG A 195 -4.77 12.62 0.32
C ARG A 195 -3.56 12.12 -0.48
N GLN A 196 -2.38 12.73 -0.27
CA GLN A 196 -1.15 12.29 -0.92
C GLN A 196 -0.72 10.90 -0.44
N PHE A 197 -0.85 10.64 0.86
CA PHE A 197 -0.55 9.33 1.45
C PHE A 197 -1.32 8.20 0.74
N TRP A 198 -2.64 8.35 0.60
CA TRP A 198 -3.49 7.36 -0.08
C TRP A 198 -3.16 7.15 -1.56
N GLY A 199 -2.64 8.18 -2.24
CA GLY A 199 -2.20 8.09 -3.63
C GLY A 199 -0.83 7.42 -3.81
N LEU A 200 0.04 7.51 -2.80
CA LEU A 200 1.44 7.06 -2.88
C LEU A 200 1.66 5.68 -2.27
N TRP A 201 0.88 5.31 -1.26
CA TRP A 201 1.03 4.06 -0.51
C TRP A 201 0.96 2.80 -1.38
N ASN A 202 -0.13 2.63 -2.14
CA ASN A 202 -0.32 1.53 -3.08
C ASN A 202 -0.67 2.08 -4.45
N LYS A 203 0.37 2.56 -5.15
CA LYS A 203 0.22 3.13 -6.49
C LYS A 203 -0.50 2.19 -7.46
N LEU A 204 -0.24 0.88 -7.38
CA LEU A 204 -0.85 -0.09 -8.29
C LEU A 204 -2.39 -0.09 -8.15
N ALA A 205 -2.88 -0.17 -6.92
CA ALA A 205 -4.31 -0.09 -6.64
C ALA A 205 -4.88 1.30 -6.93
N HIS A 206 -4.16 2.36 -6.57
CA HIS A 206 -4.60 3.73 -6.81
C HIS A 206 -4.76 4.04 -8.31
N HIS A 207 -3.77 3.69 -9.14
CA HIS A 207 -3.85 3.86 -10.59
C HIS A 207 -4.97 3.02 -11.20
N TRP A 208 -5.17 1.79 -10.71
CA TRP A 208 -6.27 0.94 -11.16
C TRP A 208 -7.62 1.60 -10.85
N LEU A 209 -7.87 1.97 -9.58
CA LEU A 209 -9.10 2.65 -9.14
C LEU A 209 -9.39 3.90 -9.96
N LEU A 210 -8.38 4.76 -10.16
CA LEU A 210 -8.55 5.98 -10.93
C LEU A 210 -8.99 5.69 -12.37
N ARG A 211 -8.32 4.76 -13.07
CA ARG A 211 -8.63 4.48 -14.47
C ARG A 211 -9.93 3.69 -14.67
N THR A 212 -10.22 2.72 -13.80
CA THR A 212 -11.36 1.81 -14.00
C THR A 212 -12.65 2.31 -13.39
N VAL A 213 -12.58 3.06 -12.29
CA VAL A 213 -13.77 3.51 -11.55
C VAL A 213 -13.95 5.01 -11.67
N CYS A 214 -12.93 5.80 -11.31
CA CYS A 214 -13.10 7.25 -11.17
C CYS A 214 -13.26 7.96 -12.52
N THR A 215 -12.42 7.67 -13.51
CA THR A 215 -12.50 8.28 -14.84
C THR A 215 -13.84 8.05 -15.53
N PRO A 216 -14.36 6.81 -15.66
CA PRO A 216 -15.66 6.60 -16.28
C PRO A 216 -16.79 7.24 -15.47
N ALA A 217 -16.77 7.16 -14.13
CA ALA A 217 -17.76 7.81 -13.29
C ALA A 217 -17.79 9.35 -13.46
N ALA A 218 -16.62 9.97 -13.67
CA ALA A 218 -16.52 11.40 -13.95
C ALA A 218 -16.99 11.76 -15.37
N SER A 219 -16.79 10.87 -16.35
CA SER A 219 -17.27 11.07 -17.73
C SER A 219 -18.79 10.92 -17.92
N LEU A 220 -19.47 10.38 -16.91
CA LEU A 220 -20.93 10.19 -16.89
C LEU A 220 -21.70 11.37 -16.27
N ARG A 221 -21.00 12.44 -15.85
CA ARG A 221 -21.58 13.68 -15.34
C ARG A 221 -21.46 14.79 -16.38
#